data_AF-A0A9J7LCX6-F1
#
_entry.id   AF-A0A9J7LCX6-F1
#
_cell.length_a   1.000
_cell.length_b   1.000
_cell.length_c   1.000
_cell.angle_alpha   90.00
_cell.angle_beta   90.00
_cell.angle_gamma   90.00
#
_symmetry.space_group_name_H-M   'P 1'
#
loop_
_entity.id
_entity.type
_entity.pdbx_description
1 polymer ?
#
loop_
_entity_poly.entity_id
_entity_poly.type
_entity_poly.pdbx_seq_one_letter_code
_entity_poly.pdbx_strand_id
1 'polypeptide(L)'
;MGGDLIQEQRPTVGLPPPPAPPRLPPQKLSLKSLQQQLNDLQKITTRLADKLDADNVPHTSAVSTTVTTTVSSTGLLGVLPAVSPSVTSAANQGLLQQVTSTITATTSSTIPIYSTNSVFGLQPPALLPTRTDGLGATLASSIMSTDRHVSTEVPTYESVSNAHSTISTAEQLNHDVNKLLFCSLAPATVTAYRLAWQHFRRFTLSVHGQHLVHLPIPEMLIGQFATFLHQEGFAPSSITSKLSAISFMHKLHNLPDPTSTFLIRKLVHSIQKHHVPDSRLPITPTILQKLSDIVPHIVNRDYDQCLFEAMFLFMYYSFARLGEVTITNTSQHTLNLDDITAVPDQSGATSYIKVQFKTYKHSKTSTPATLSMIAQPGCKYCPVSSLERFLLRRGGKSGCLFTSSNGSPVSSDHFTKVLKACVVQANLDPHKYTSHSFRIGAATQAAIQGVSDDTIQRLGRWSSDAFKKYIRI
;
A
#
# COMPACT_ATOMS: atom_id res chain seq x y z
N MET A 1 53.71 46.05 19.15
CA MET A 1 54.80 45.16 19.64
C MET A 1 54.12 43.83 19.94
N GLY A 2 54.07 42.89 19.01
CA GLY A 2 55.20 42.14 18.47
C GLY A 2 55.36 40.87 19.33
N GLY A 3 54.74 39.76 18.90
CA GLY A 3 54.71 38.51 19.65
C GLY A 3 54.05 37.39 18.85
N ASP A 4 54.77 36.89 17.86
CA ASP A 4 54.44 35.70 17.09
C ASP A 4 54.38 34.47 17.99
N LEU A 5 53.23 33.77 18.01
CA LEU A 5 53.13 32.39 18.51
C LEU A 5 52.92 31.45 17.31
N ILE A 6 53.99 30.73 17.01
CA ILE A 6 54.10 29.66 16.02
C ILE A 6 53.17 28.51 16.44
N GLN A 7 52.21 28.18 15.58
CA GLN A 7 51.30 27.05 15.75
C GLN A 7 51.98 25.79 15.17
N GLU A 8 52.34 24.84 16.06
CA GLU A 8 52.85 23.52 15.68
C GLU A 8 51.83 22.74 14.83
N GLN A 9 52.24 22.32 13.63
CA GLN A 9 51.52 21.34 12.83
C GLN A 9 51.85 19.92 13.32
N ARG A 10 50.83 19.21 13.81
CA ARG A 10 50.90 17.76 14.07
C ARG A 10 50.56 16.98 12.79
N PRO A 11 51.36 16.00 12.35
CA PRO A 11 51.06 15.22 11.15
C PRO A 11 49.94 14.20 11.42
N THR A 12 48.91 14.23 10.58
CA THR A 12 47.83 13.23 10.55
C THR A 12 48.32 11.95 9.86
N VAL A 13 48.50 10.89 10.64
CA VAL A 13 48.76 9.53 10.14
C VAL A 13 47.49 9.01 9.48
N GLY A 14 47.51 8.85 8.15
CA GLY A 14 46.43 8.24 7.37
C GLY A 14 46.33 6.73 7.64
N LEU A 15 45.14 6.26 8.00
CA LEU A 15 44.83 4.83 8.06
C LEU A 15 44.80 4.21 6.65
N PRO A 16 45.34 2.99 6.47
CA PRO A 16 45.27 2.29 5.18
C PRO A 16 43.85 1.74 4.91
N PRO A 17 43.45 1.61 3.63
CA PRO A 17 42.12 1.12 3.27
C PRO A 17 41.95 -0.38 3.56
N PRO A 18 40.71 -0.85 3.84
CA PRO A 18 40.44 -2.24 4.19
C PRO A 18 40.59 -3.20 2.99
N PRO A 19 40.93 -4.47 3.23
CA PRO A 19 41.16 -5.46 2.17
C PRO A 19 39.88 -5.86 1.44
N ALA A 20 40.02 -6.14 0.13
CA ALA A 20 38.93 -6.55 -0.74
C ALA A 20 38.36 -7.94 -0.35
N PRO A 21 37.04 -8.16 -0.48
CA PRO A 21 36.41 -9.43 -0.12
C PRO A 21 36.79 -10.57 -1.09
N PRO A 22 36.79 -11.83 -0.62
CA PRO A 22 37.21 -12.98 -1.42
C PRO A 22 36.22 -13.28 -2.56
N ARG A 23 36.76 -13.57 -3.76
CA ARG A 23 35.97 -14.04 -4.91
C ARG A 23 35.43 -15.45 -4.65
N LEU A 24 34.10 -15.59 -4.71
CA LEU A 24 33.43 -16.89 -4.68
C LEU A 24 33.76 -17.71 -5.95
N PRO A 25 33.96 -19.04 -5.83
CA PRO A 25 34.21 -19.89 -6.99
C PRO A 25 32.94 -20.08 -7.84
N PRO A 26 33.07 -20.32 -9.16
CA PRO A 26 31.93 -20.51 -10.04
C PRO A 26 31.15 -21.78 -9.67
N GLN A 27 29.84 -21.65 -9.47
CA GLN A 27 28.93 -22.78 -9.25
C GLN A 27 28.92 -23.70 -10.48
N LYS A 28 29.44 -24.92 -10.34
CA LYS A 28 29.19 -26.00 -11.31
C LYS A 28 27.74 -26.46 -11.17
N LEU A 29 26.85 -25.97 -12.03
CA LEU A 29 25.52 -26.57 -12.18
C LEU A 29 25.68 -27.99 -12.75
N SER A 30 25.12 -28.98 -12.05
CA SER A 30 25.18 -30.36 -12.51
C SER A 30 24.22 -30.58 -13.69
N LEU A 31 24.59 -31.46 -14.63
CA LEU A 31 23.72 -31.87 -15.74
C LEU A 31 22.33 -32.30 -15.29
N LYS A 32 22.20 -32.88 -14.08
CA LYS A 32 20.93 -33.26 -13.48
C LYS A 32 20.04 -32.06 -13.12
N SER A 33 20.62 -30.92 -12.71
CA SER A 33 19.82 -29.72 -12.41
C SER A 33 19.31 -29.04 -13.68
N LEU A 34 20.12 -29.05 -14.76
CA LEU A 34 19.69 -28.54 -16.06
C LEU A 34 18.58 -29.41 -16.68
N GLN A 35 18.69 -30.74 -16.55
CA GLN A 35 17.64 -31.66 -17.00
C GLN A 35 16.32 -31.45 -16.24
N GLN A 36 16.41 -31.21 -14.92
CA GLN A 36 15.25 -30.93 -14.10
C GLN A 36 14.57 -29.61 -14.50
N GLN A 37 15.35 -28.56 -14.73
CA GLN A 37 14.83 -27.27 -15.18
C GLN A 37 14.17 -27.36 -16.57
N LEU A 38 14.70 -28.18 -17.47
CA LEU A 38 14.10 -28.42 -18.78
C LEU A 38 12.74 -29.14 -18.67
N ASN A 39 12.66 -30.16 -17.81
CA ASN A 39 11.41 -30.88 -17.54
C ASN A 39 10.35 -29.98 -16.90
N ASP A 40 10.77 -29.07 -16.01
CA ASP A 40 9.86 -28.13 -15.36
C ASP A 40 9.35 -27.06 -16.33
N LEU A 41 10.20 -26.60 -17.26
CA LEU A 41 9.76 -25.71 -18.35
C LEU A 41 8.76 -26.39 -19.29
N GLN A 42 9.01 -27.64 -19.68
CA GLN A 42 8.08 -28.40 -20.53
C GLN A 42 6.70 -28.56 -19.86
N LYS A 43 6.65 -28.85 -18.56
CA LYS A 43 5.39 -28.91 -17.79
C LYS A 43 4.64 -27.59 -17.76
N ILE A 44 5.36 -26.46 -17.70
CA ILE A 44 4.75 -25.13 -17.75
C ILE A 44 4.16 -24.88 -19.14
N THR A 45 4.86 -25.27 -20.20
CA THR A 45 4.37 -25.11 -21.59
C THR A 45 3.11 -25.94 -21.84
N THR A 46 3.05 -27.18 -21.36
CA THR A 46 1.85 -28.02 -21.50
C THR A 46 0.66 -27.43 -20.75
N ARG A 47 0.86 -26.92 -19.53
CA ARG A 47 -0.20 -26.25 -18.76
C ARG A 47 -0.70 -24.94 -19.38
N LEU A 48 0.13 -24.26 -20.15
CA LEU A 48 -0.26 -23.06 -20.90
C LEU A 48 -1.04 -23.43 -22.16
N ALA A 49 -0.67 -24.51 -22.86
CA ALA A 49 -1.41 -25.04 -24.00
C ALA A 49 -2.81 -25.53 -23.58
N ASP A 50 -2.93 -26.30 -22.50
CA ASP A 50 -4.22 -26.77 -21.96
C ASP A 50 -5.14 -25.62 -21.54
N LYS A 51 -4.57 -24.46 -21.18
CA LYS A 51 -5.31 -23.27 -20.76
C LYS A 51 -5.75 -22.40 -21.95
N LEU A 52 -5.08 -22.53 -23.09
CA LEU A 52 -5.46 -21.89 -24.35
C LEU A 52 -6.57 -22.67 -25.08
N ASP A 53 -6.63 -24.00 -24.91
CA ASP A 53 -7.70 -24.85 -25.49
C ASP A 53 -9.02 -24.79 -24.69
N ALA A 54 -9.00 -24.33 -23.44
CA ALA A 54 -10.19 -24.18 -22.60
C ALA A 54 -11.02 -22.92 -22.89
N ASP A 55 -10.44 -21.91 -23.55
CA ASP A 55 -11.08 -20.64 -23.90
C ASP A 55 -11.48 -20.64 -25.39
N ASN A 56 -12.62 -21.25 -25.69
CA ASN A 56 -13.16 -21.38 -27.04
C ASN A 56 -13.62 -20.02 -27.62
N VAL A 57 -12.84 -19.44 -28.54
CA VAL A 57 -13.24 -18.31 -29.42
C VAL A 57 -12.85 -18.65 -30.87
N PRO A 58 -13.77 -18.53 -31.87
CA PRO A 58 -13.51 -19.00 -33.22
C PRO A 58 -12.69 -18.02 -34.07
N HIS A 59 -11.66 -18.59 -34.73
CA HIS A 59 -10.93 -18.22 -35.95
C HIS A 59 -10.67 -16.75 -36.35
N THR A 60 -9.39 -16.41 -36.57
CA THR A 60 -8.84 -16.22 -37.94
C THR A 60 -7.30 -16.19 -37.98
N SER A 61 -6.78 -16.91 -38.98
CA SER A 61 -5.49 -16.74 -39.68
C SER A 61 -4.18 -17.25 -39.03
N ALA A 62 -3.74 -18.40 -39.55
CA ALA A 62 -2.50 -19.11 -39.27
C ALA A 62 -1.24 -18.41 -39.81
N VAL A 63 -0.13 -18.53 -39.07
CA VAL A 63 1.24 -18.51 -39.61
C VAL A 63 2.00 -19.67 -38.97
N SER A 64 2.29 -20.70 -39.77
CA SER A 64 3.15 -21.82 -39.38
C SER A 64 4.61 -21.38 -39.32
N THR A 65 5.34 -21.79 -38.29
CA THR A 65 6.82 -21.85 -38.34
C THR A 65 7.28 -23.15 -37.72
N THR A 66 7.65 -24.09 -38.59
CA THR A 66 8.24 -25.38 -38.24
C THR A 66 9.70 -25.15 -37.85
N VAL A 67 10.10 -25.55 -36.64
CA VAL A 67 11.52 -25.67 -36.26
C VAL A 67 11.86 -27.15 -36.18
N THR A 68 12.55 -27.64 -37.20
CA THR A 68 13.09 -29.01 -37.26
C THR A 68 14.35 -29.09 -36.41
N THR A 69 14.35 -29.93 -35.39
CA THR A 69 15.54 -30.34 -34.65
C THR A 69 16.25 -31.47 -35.40
N THR A 70 17.54 -31.28 -35.70
CA THR A 70 18.46 -32.40 -35.94
C THR A 70 19.58 -32.33 -34.91
N VAL A 71 19.68 -33.40 -34.13
CA VAL A 71 20.76 -33.67 -33.19
C VAL A 71 21.78 -34.53 -33.94
N SER A 72 23.07 -34.20 -33.84
CA SER A 72 24.13 -35.16 -34.15
C SER A 72 25.27 -35.01 -33.15
N SER A 73 25.65 -36.16 -32.64
CA SER A 73 26.53 -36.43 -31.50
C SER A 73 27.96 -36.75 -31.95
N THR A 74 28.92 -36.61 -31.01
CA THR A 74 30.25 -37.28 -30.94
C THR A 74 31.29 -36.95 -32.03
N GLY A 75 32.58 -36.70 -31.79
CA GLY A 75 33.43 -36.67 -30.60
C GLY A 75 34.92 -36.45 -30.97
N LEU A 76 35.73 -36.10 -29.97
CA LEU A 76 37.18 -36.38 -29.77
C LEU A 76 38.29 -35.89 -30.75
N LEU A 77 39.41 -35.46 -30.12
CA LEU A 77 40.74 -35.04 -30.61
C LEU A 77 40.79 -33.68 -31.32
N GLY A 78 41.70 -32.74 -31.07
CA GLY A 78 42.92 -32.63 -30.28
C GLY A 78 43.73 -31.46 -30.88
N VAL A 79 44.65 -30.87 -30.08
CA VAL A 79 45.83 -30.10 -30.54
C VAL A 79 45.61 -28.61 -30.94
N LEU A 80 46.30 -27.73 -30.18
CA LEU A 80 46.69 -26.32 -30.49
C LEU A 80 47.60 -26.25 -31.75
N PRO A 81 48.11 -25.10 -32.26
CA PRO A 81 47.85 -23.67 -32.00
C PRO A 81 47.75 -22.79 -33.30
N ALA A 82 47.75 -21.47 -33.11
CA ALA A 82 48.56 -20.48 -33.86
C ALA A 82 47.99 -19.71 -35.08
N VAL A 83 48.21 -18.38 -35.01
CA VAL A 83 48.65 -17.46 -36.08
C VAL A 83 47.58 -16.86 -37.03
N SER A 84 47.34 -15.55 -36.85
CA SER A 84 46.88 -14.58 -37.86
C SER A 84 48.06 -14.20 -38.80
N PRO A 85 47.99 -13.29 -39.80
CA PRO A 85 46.87 -12.61 -40.49
C PRO A 85 47.09 -12.55 -42.04
N SER A 86 46.41 -11.61 -42.72
CA SER A 86 46.71 -11.01 -44.05
C SER A 86 46.20 -11.77 -45.30
N VAL A 87 45.70 -11.17 -46.40
CA VAL A 87 45.99 -9.90 -47.10
C VAL A 87 44.75 -9.37 -47.86
N THR A 88 44.79 -8.06 -48.05
CA THR A 88 43.98 -7.04 -48.75
C THR A 88 43.62 -7.19 -50.25
N SER A 89 42.60 -6.40 -50.62
CA SER A 89 42.39 -5.64 -51.90
C SER A 89 41.84 -6.44 -53.10
N ALA A 90 40.99 -5.92 -54.00
CA ALA A 90 40.49 -4.59 -54.32
C ALA A 90 39.20 -4.70 -55.19
N ALA A 91 38.42 -3.61 -55.28
CA ALA A 91 37.58 -3.14 -56.42
C ALA A 91 36.24 -2.55 -55.90
N ASN A 92 36.12 -1.25 -55.63
CA ASN A 92 35.84 -0.12 -56.55
C ASN A 92 34.63 -0.30 -57.48
N GLN A 93 33.50 0.35 -57.15
CA GLN A 93 32.84 1.45 -57.89
C GLN A 93 31.30 1.47 -57.75
N GLY A 94 30.77 2.70 -57.61
CA GLY A 94 29.36 3.10 -57.81
C GLY A 94 28.45 2.90 -56.60
N LEU A 95 27.77 3.88 -56.00
CA LEU A 95 27.24 5.14 -56.51
C LEU A 95 26.94 6.07 -55.31
N LEU A 96 27.58 7.25 -55.26
CA LEU A 96 27.23 8.38 -54.40
C LEU A 96 26.71 9.48 -55.34
N GLN A 97 25.47 9.95 -55.14
CA GLN A 97 25.09 11.31 -55.53
C GLN A 97 23.84 11.78 -54.77
N GLN A 98 23.90 13.05 -54.36
CA GLN A 98 22.87 13.94 -53.81
C GLN A 98 22.85 14.18 -52.29
N VAL A 99 23.84 14.95 -51.83
CA VAL A 99 23.68 15.94 -50.73
C VAL A 99 24.45 17.21 -51.10
N THR A 100 23.84 18.37 -50.83
CA THR A 100 24.41 19.73 -50.61
C THR A 100 24.23 20.79 -51.70
N SER A 101 23.37 21.78 -51.42
CA SER A 101 23.58 23.25 -51.53
C SER A 101 22.22 23.91 -51.23
N THR A 102 22.06 24.91 -50.34
CA THR A 102 22.73 26.21 -50.34
C THR A 102 22.49 26.93 -48.98
N ILE A 103 23.55 27.49 -48.40
CA ILE A 103 23.51 28.57 -47.40
C ILE A 103 24.30 29.74 -48.00
N THR A 104 23.71 30.93 -48.02
CA THR A 104 24.46 32.19 -48.13
C THR A 104 23.81 33.25 -47.23
N ALA A 105 24.66 33.91 -46.45
CA ALA A 105 24.34 34.85 -45.38
C ALA A 105 24.09 36.28 -45.89
N THR A 106 23.34 37.07 -45.11
CA THR A 106 23.59 38.53 -45.00
C THR A 106 23.17 39.04 -43.63
N THR A 107 24.06 39.80 -43.01
CA THR A 107 24.00 40.48 -41.71
C THR A 107 23.28 41.84 -41.79
N SER A 108 22.54 42.21 -40.73
CA SER A 108 22.66 43.50 -40.00
C SER A 108 21.32 44.09 -39.48
N SER A 109 21.35 44.39 -38.18
CA SER A 109 20.83 45.59 -37.51
C SER A 109 19.32 45.83 -37.31
N THR A 110 19.01 46.16 -36.05
CA THR A 110 17.97 47.10 -35.58
C THR A 110 16.56 46.53 -35.36
N ILE A 111 16.23 46.30 -34.09
CA ILE A 111 14.86 46.19 -33.59
C ILE A 111 14.41 47.61 -33.18
N PRO A 112 13.38 48.20 -33.81
CA PRO A 112 12.63 49.29 -33.21
C PRO A 112 11.42 48.72 -32.45
N ILE A 113 11.26 49.23 -31.22
CA ILE A 113 10.03 49.16 -30.44
C ILE A 113 8.99 50.00 -31.17
N TYR A 114 7.87 49.40 -31.62
CA TYR A 114 6.60 50.13 -31.72
C TYR A 114 5.41 49.20 -31.44
N SER A 115 4.63 49.65 -30.47
CA SER A 115 3.29 49.23 -30.13
C SER A 115 2.31 49.83 -31.13
N THR A 116 1.40 49.04 -31.72
CA THR A 116 0.05 49.48 -32.11
C THR A 116 -0.87 48.29 -32.35
N ASN A 117 -2.05 48.35 -31.73
CA ASN A 117 -3.22 47.53 -31.98
C ASN A 117 -3.61 47.47 -33.46
N SER A 118 -3.90 46.28 -33.98
CA SER A 118 -4.94 46.09 -35.00
C SER A 118 -5.45 44.66 -35.01
N VAL A 119 -6.71 44.53 -34.63
CA VAL A 119 -7.60 43.38 -34.75
C VAL A 119 -7.73 42.98 -36.22
N PHE A 120 -7.53 41.72 -36.57
CA PHE A 120 -8.30 41.00 -37.59
C PHE A 120 -8.17 39.48 -37.38
N GLY A 121 -9.30 38.78 -37.56
CA GLY A 121 -9.58 37.46 -37.03
C GLY A 121 -8.78 36.31 -37.62
N LEU A 122 -8.58 35.28 -36.78
CA LEU A 122 -9.02 33.91 -36.99
C LEU A 122 -8.87 33.18 -35.64
N GLN A 123 -9.95 33.20 -34.86
CA GLN A 123 -10.05 32.46 -33.60
C GLN A 123 -10.30 30.98 -33.94
N PRO A 124 -9.46 30.03 -33.51
CA PRO A 124 -9.83 28.62 -33.59
C PRO A 124 -11.11 28.43 -32.75
N PRO A 125 -12.05 27.56 -33.17
CA PRO A 125 -13.33 27.44 -32.48
C PRO A 125 -13.06 27.14 -31.01
N ALA A 126 -13.63 27.99 -30.14
CA ALA A 126 -13.69 27.74 -28.72
C ALA A 126 -14.31 26.34 -28.55
N LEU A 127 -13.50 25.39 -28.08
CA LEU A 127 -14.02 24.14 -27.56
C LEU A 127 -14.99 24.51 -26.45
N LEU A 128 -16.28 24.27 -26.71
CA LEU A 128 -17.35 24.37 -25.74
C LEU A 128 -16.91 23.72 -24.42
N PRO A 129 -17.19 24.31 -23.25
CA PRO A 129 -16.96 23.62 -21.99
C PRO A 129 -17.72 22.30 -22.05
N THR A 130 -16.99 21.19 -21.98
CA THR A 130 -17.57 19.85 -21.93
C THR A 130 -18.45 19.79 -20.68
N ARG A 131 -19.76 19.91 -20.90
CA ARG A 131 -20.77 19.67 -19.88
C ARG A 131 -20.55 18.25 -19.36
N THR A 132 -20.11 18.15 -18.10
CA THR A 132 -19.74 16.89 -17.45
C THR A 132 -20.98 16.08 -17.07
N ASP A 133 -21.79 15.69 -18.04
CA ASP A 133 -22.97 14.84 -17.85
C ASP A 133 -22.59 13.36 -18.08
N GLY A 134 -21.44 12.94 -17.53
CA GLY A 134 -20.96 11.56 -17.61
C GLY A 134 -21.40 10.72 -16.40
N LEU A 135 -21.51 9.40 -16.59
CA LEU A 135 -21.67 8.45 -15.48
C LEU A 135 -20.56 8.69 -14.44
N GLY A 136 -20.94 8.92 -13.18
CA GLY A 136 -19.98 9.23 -12.12
C GLY A 136 -19.70 10.72 -11.90
N ALA A 137 -20.28 11.65 -12.68
CA ALA A 137 -20.09 13.08 -12.46
C ALA A 137 -20.56 13.56 -11.07
N THR A 138 -21.66 13.00 -10.55
CA THR A 138 -22.16 13.28 -9.19
C THR A 138 -21.18 12.78 -8.13
N LEU A 139 -20.59 11.61 -8.34
CA LEU A 139 -19.53 11.07 -7.49
C LEU A 139 -18.28 11.96 -7.53
N ALA A 140 -17.88 12.38 -8.73
CA ALA A 140 -16.75 13.26 -8.94
C ALA A 140 -16.95 14.60 -8.19
N SER A 141 -18.12 15.21 -8.36
CA SER A 141 -18.50 16.45 -7.67
C SER A 141 -18.50 16.30 -6.15
N SER A 142 -19.05 15.21 -5.61
CA SER A 142 -19.07 14.95 -4.16
C SER A 142 -17.68 14.72 -3.55
N ILE A 143 -16.76 14.14 -4.30
CA ILE A 143 -15.37 13.95 -3.85
C ILE A 143 -14.56 15.25 -4.00
N MET A 144 -14.83 16.05 -5.03
CA MET A 144 -14.13 17.31 -5.28
C MET A 144 -14.69 18.49 -4.49
N SER A 145 -15.92 18.40 -3.96
CA SER A 145 -16.59 19.48 -3.24
C SER A 145 -15.83 19.93 -1.98
N THR A 146 -15.96 21.21 -1.67
CA THR A 146 -15.34 21.90 -0.53
C THR A 146 -16.12 21.76 0.77
N ASP A 147 -17.34 21.21 0.74
CA ASP A 147 -18.21 21.23 1.92
C ASP A 147 -17.76 20.27 3.03
N ARG A 148 -17.74 20.78 4.27
CA ARG A 148 -17.34 20.04 5.48
C ARG A 148 -18.47 19.21 6.10
N HIS A 149 -19.69 19.28 5.58
CA HIS A 149 -20.83 18.57 6.14
C HIS A 149 -21.03 17.18 5.53
N VAL A 150 -21.01 16.20 6.42
CA VAL A 150 -21.30 14.80 6.14
C VAL A 150 -22.82 14.62 6.19
N SER A 151 -23.45 14.32 5.06
CA SER A 151 -24.67 13.51 5.05
C SER A 151 -24.27 12.10 4.65
N THR A 152 -24.05 11.25 5.65
CA THR A 152 -23.97 9.78 5.52
C THR A 152 -25.35 9.15 5.61
N GLU A 153 -26.40 9.89 5.24
CA GLU A 153 -27.74 9.33 5.15
C GLU A 153 -27.86 8.61 3.81
N VAL A 154 -27.89 7.29 3.88
CA VAL A 154 -28.59 6.50 2.87
C VAL A 154 -30.03 7.02 2.88
N PRO A 155 -30.60 7.46 1.74
CA PRO A 155 -31.99 7.89 1.72
C PRO A 155 -32.86 6.71 2.13
N THR A 156 -33.40 6.78 3.34
CA THR A 156 -34.47 5.92 3.82
C THR A 156 -35.72 6.33 3.06
N TYR A 157 -36.51 5.34 2.66
CA TYR A 157 -37.79 5.52 1.99
C TYR A 157 -38.72 6.34 2.90
N GLU A 158 -38.80 7.65 2.67
CA GLU A 158 -39.92 8.45 3.10
C GLU A 158 -40.65 9.00 1.89
N SER A 159 -41.96 8.75 1.91
CA SER A 159 -42.94 9.06 0.88
C SER A 159 -42.90 10.53 0.48
N VAL A 160 -42.51 10.78 -0.78
CA VAL A 160 -42.64 12.11 -1.39
C VAL A 160 -44.09 12.32 -1.81
N SER A 161 -44.76 13.22 -1.10
CA SER A 161 -46.05 13.77 -1.47
C SER A 161 -45.89 14.81 -2.59
N ASN A 162 -46.41 14.46 -3.77
CA ASN A 162 -46.88 15.28 -4.90
C ASN A 162 -46.34 16.72 -5.09
N ALA A 163 -45.40 16.86 -6.04
CA ALA A 163 -45.45 17.91 -7.06
C ALA A 163 -44.87 17.32 -8.38
N HIS A 164 -45.70 17.20 -9.42
CA HIS A 164 -45.34 16.57 -10.69
C HIS A 164 -44.31 17.38 -11.48
N SER A 165 -43.03 17.07 -11.25
CA SER A 165 -42.07 16.94 -12.34
C SER A 165 -41.70 15.46 -12.39
N THR A 166 -42.23 14.75 -13.39
CA THR A 166 -41.86 13.35 -13.63
C THR A 166 -40.39 13.33 -14.01
N ILE A 167 -39.52 13.08 -13.03
CA ILE A 167 -38.12 12.75 -13.26
C ILE A 167 -38.10 11.63 -14.30
N SER A 168 -37.41 11.82 -15.41
CA SER A 168 -37.36 10.84 -16.48
C SER A 168 -36.81 9.51 -15.94
N THR A 169 -37.29 8.37 -16.42
CA THR A 169 -36.71 7.06 -16.08
C THR A 169 -35.20 7.04 -16.29
N ALA A 170 -34.69 7.79 -17.29
CA ALA A 170 -33.27 7.95 -17.53
C ALA A 170 -32.54 8.71 -16.40
N GLU A 171 -33.17 9.73 -15.82
CA GLU A 171 -32.61 10.50 -14.69
C GLU A 171 -32.59 9.66 -13.40
N GLN A 172 -33.62 8.84 -13.17
CA GLN A 172 -33.65 7.88 -12.06
C GLN A 172 -32.56 6.82 -12.19
N LEU A 173 -32.40 6.23 -13.38
CA LEU A 173 -31.32 5.26 -13.64
C LEU A 173 -29.93 5.91 -13.48
N ASN A 174 -29.74 7.16 -13.94
CA ASN A 174 -28.49 7.89 -13.73
C ASN A 174 -28.22 8.14 -12.23
N HIS A 175 -29.24 8.42 -11.44
CA HIS A 175 -29.11 8.53 -9.99
C HIS A 175 -28.67 7.20 -9.36
N ASP A 176 -29.31 6.09 -9.75
CA ASP A 176 -28.98 4.76 -9.26
C ASP A 176 -27.58 4.31 -9.65
N VAL A 177 -27.14 4.58 -10.88
CA VAL A 177 -25.76 4.30 -11.32
C VAL A 177 -24.77 5.06 -10.43
N ASN A 178 -25.00 6.34 -10.17
CA ASN A 178 -24.12 7.11 -9.28
C ASN A 178 -24.11 6.52 -7.87
N LYS A 179 -25.26 6.12 -7.32
CA LYS A 179 -25.37 5.48 -6.00
C LYS A 179 -24.59 4.16 -5.94
N LEU A 180 -24.71 3.32 -6.97
CA LEU A 180 -23.96 2.06 -7.07
C LEU A 180 -22.44 2.31 -7.17
N LEU A 181 -22.03 3.34 -7.92
CA LEU A 181 -20.62 3.76 -7.97
C LEU A 181 -20.11 4.24 -6.61
N PHE A 182 -20.92 4.94 -5.80
CA PHE A 182 -20.56 5.27 -4.41
C PHE A 182 -20.38 4.01 -3.55
N CYS A 183 -21.27 3.03 -3.67
CA CYS A 183 -21.19 1.78 -2.92
C CYS A 183 -19.96 0.93 -3.28
N SER A 184 -19.35 1.15 -4.46
CA SER A 184 -18.12 0.47 -4.85
C SER A 184 -16.90 0.88 -4.00
N LEU A 185 -16.96 2.02 -3.31
CA LEU A 185 -15.89 2.52 -2.45
C LEU A 185 -16.24 2.36 -0.97
N ALA A 186 -15.27 1.90 -0.17
CA ALA A 186 -15.42 1.94 1.28
C ALA A 186 -15.54 3.39 1.78
N PRO A 187 -16.35 3.68 2.82
CA PRO A 187 -16.51 5.05 3.34
C PRO A 187 -15.20 5.73 3.71
N ALA A 188 -14.25 4.97 4.29
CA ALA A 188 -12.91 5.49 4.60
C ALA A 188 -12.10 5.88 3.35
N THR A 189 -12.29 5.17 2.22
CA THR A 189 -11.65 5.49 0.94
C THR A 189 -12.21 6.79 0.37
N VAL A 190 -13.53 7.00 0.44
CA VAL A 190 -14.17 8.27 0.02
C VAL A 190 -13.61 9.44 0.81
N THR A 191 -13.51 9.31 2.13
CA THR A 191 -12.92 10.35 3.00
C THR A 191 -11.46 10.61 2.64
N ALA A 192 -10.66 9.56 2.40
CA ALA A 192 -9.26 9.70 1.99
C ALA A 192 -9.13 10.42 0.63
N TYR A 193 -10.02 10.13 -0.32
CA TYR A 193 -10.01 10.78 -1.63
C TYR A 193 -10.42 12.24 -1.55
N ARG A 194 -11.45 12.58 -0.76
CA ARG A 194 -11.82 13.99 -0.49
C ARG A 194 -10.65 14.78 0.10
N LEU A 195 -9.96 14.21 1.09
CA LEU A 195 -8.77 14.84 1.69
C LEU A 195 -7.62 14.99 0.68
N ALA A 196 -7.44 14.03 -0.24
CA ALA A 196 -6.46 14.15 -1.30
C ALA A 196 -6.76 15.33 -2.23
N TRP A 197 -8.01 15.49 -2.65
CA TRP A 197 -8.46 16.59 -3.49
C TRP A 197 -8.39 17.95 -2.80
N GLN A 198 -8.70 18.04 -1.51
CA GLN A 198 -8.50 19.25 -0.72
C GLN A 198 -7.01 19.66 -0.66
N HIS A 199 -6.11 18.69 -0.47
CA HIS A 199 -4.67 18.95 -0.52
C HIS A 199 -4.21 19.41 -1.91
N PHE A 200 -4.75 18.82 -2.98
CA PHE A 200 -4.44 19.21 -4.34
C PHE A 200 -4.91 20.64 -4.66
N ARG A 201 -6.11 21.01 -4.19
CA ARG A 201 -6.62 22.40 -4.25
C ARG A 201 -5.70 23.37 -3.50
N ARG A 202 -5.25 23.01 -2.31
CA ARG A 202 -4.31 23.83 -1.52
C ARG A 202 -2.97 24.01 -2.22
N PHE A 203 -2.44 22.93 -2.80
CA PHE A 203 -1.21 22.96 -3.60
C PHE A 203 -1.35 23.90 -4.81
N THR A 204 -2.40 23.72 -5.61
CA THR A 204 -2.61 24.54 -6.82
C THR A 204 -2.76 26.02 -6.48
N LEU A 205 -3.52 26.34 -5.43
CA LEU A 205 -3.67 27.72 -4.95
C LEU A 205 -2.34 28.31 -4.43
N SER A 206 -1.57 27.55 -3.63
CA SER A 206 -0.34 28.06 -3.02
C SER A 206 0.84 28.19 -4.00
N VAL A 207 0.96 27.29 -4.97
CA VAL A 207 2.11 27.26 -5.90
C VAL A 207 1.82 28.01 -7.20
N HIS A 208 0.57 27.99 -7.67
CA HIS A 208 0.18 28.56 -8.97
C HIS A 208 -0.75 29.77 -8.85
N GLY A 209 -1.16 30.15 -7.64
CA GLY A 209 -2.05 31.30 -7.41
C GLY A 209 -3.50 31.10 -7.89
N GLN A 210 -3.85 29.91 -8.39
CA GLN A 210 -5.15 29.62 -8.98
C GLN A 210 -5.56 28.16 -8.79
N HIS A 211 -6.87 27.89 -8.85
CA HIS A 211 -7.41 26.54 -8.71
C HIS A 211 -7.31 25.74 -10.02
N LEU A 212 -6.15 25.12 -10.26
CA LEU A 212 -5.92 24.21 -11.41
C LEU A 212 -6.49 22.81 -11.15
N VAL A 213 -7.80 22.70 -10.95
CA VAL A 213 -8.50 21.42 -10.67
C VAL A 213 -9.35 20.91 -11.82
N HIS A 214 -9.18 21.47 -13.02
CA HIS A 214 -9.84 20.97 -14.21
C HIS A 214 -9.17 19.70 -14.71
N LEU A 215 -9.99 18.76 -15.20
CA LEU A 215 -9.53 17.55 -15.87
C LEU A 215 -9.41 17.82 -17.39
N PRO A 216 -8.44 17.21 -18.08
CA PRO A 216 -7.37 16.35 -17.56
C PRO A 216 -6.29 17.15 -16.82
N ILE A 217 -5.76 16.61 -15.73
CA ILE A 217 -4.64 17.22 -15.00
C ILE A 217 -3.33 16.90 -15.74
N PRO A 218 -2.52 17.92 -16.12
CA PRO A 218 -1.25 17.69 -16.79
C PRO A 218 -0.26 16.89 -15.93
N GLU A 219 0.53 16.01 -16.57
CA GLU A 219 1.57 15.21 -15.91
C GLU A 219 2.54 16.06 -15.08
N MET A 220 2.95 17.21 -15.62
CA MET A 220 3.83 18.16 -14.92
C MET A 220 3.25 18.62 -13.58
N LEU A 221 1.95 18.85 -13.51
CA LEU A 221 1.28 19.30 -12.28
C LEU A 221 1.21 18.18 -11.24
N ILE A 222 1.07 16.92 -11.68
CA ILE A 222 1.15 15.74 -10.81
C ILE A 222 2.57 15.57 -10.24
N GLY A 223 3.60 15.77 -11.07
CA GLY A 223 4.99 15.72 -10.63
C GLY A 223 5.29 16.76 -9.57
N GLN A 224 4.85 18.01 -9.81
CA GLN A 224 4.96 19.10 -8.82
C GLN A 224 4.19 18.80 -7.53
N PHE A 225 2.97 18.26 -7.64
CA PHE A 225 2.17 17.90 -6.46
C PHE A 225 2.84 16.80 -5.62
N ALA A 226 3.37 15.76 -6.26
CA ALA A 226 4.08 14.69 -5.55
C ALA A 226 5.33 15.22 -4.82
N THR A 227 6.10 16.10 -5.47
CA THR A 227 7.26 16.77 -4.87
C THR A 227 6.86 17.71 -3.73
N PHE A 228 5.79 18.49 -3.90
CA PHE A 228 5.24 19.36 -2.86
C PHE A 228 4.85 18.56 -1.61
N LEU A 229 4.15 17.43 -1.79
CA LEU A 229 3.81 16.55 -0.67
C LEU A 229 5.05 15.96 0.01
N HIS A 230 6.09 15.63 -0.76
CA HIS A 230 7.35 15.15 -0.20
C HIS A 230 8.04 16.23 0.65
N GLN A 231 8.07 17.48 0.18
CA GLN A 231 8.63 18.63 0.90
C GLN A 231 7.86 18.94 2.19
N GLU A 232 6.54 18.77 2.18
CA GLU A 232 5.68 18.86 3.37
C GLU A 232 5.87 17.68 4.35
N GLY A 233 6.77 16.73 4.06
CA GLY A 233 7.09 15.61 4.94
C GLY A 233 6.10 14.45 4.91
N PHE A 234 5.24 14.35 3.89
CA PHE A 234 4.33 13.20 3.78
C PHE A 234 5.08 11.91 3.46
N ALA A 235 4.69 10.83 4.15
CA ALA A 235 5.20 9.49 3.86
C ALA A 235 4.85 9.05 2.42
N PRO A 236 5.71 8.28 1.72
CA PRO A 236 5.48 7.82 0.36
C PRO A 236 4.16 7.10 0.17
N SER A 237 3.73 6.29 1.14
CA SER A 237 2.43 5.61 1.09
C SER A 237 1.26 6.62 1.06
N SER A 238 1.38 7.72 1.80
CA SER A 238 0.39 8.80 1.83
C SER A 238 0.37 9.54 0.49
N ILE A 239 1.54 9.80 -0.08
CA ILE A 239 1.67 10.41 -1.42
C ILE A 239 1.02 9.50 -2.46
N THR A 240 1.35 8.21 -2.50
CA THR A 240 0.73 7.26 -3.42
C THR A 240 -0.79 7.18 -3.23
N SER A 241 -1.28 7.21 -1.99
CA SER A 241 -2.72 7.21 -1.72
C SER A 241 -3.42 8.47 -2.24
N LYS A 242 -2.76 9.64 -2.15
CA LYS A 242 -3.30 10.90 -2.70
C LYS A 242 -3.28 10.89 -4.22
N LEU A 243 -2.22 10.36 -4.84
CA LEU A 243 -2.16 10.17 -6.30
C LEU A 243 -3.24 9.20 -6.80
N SER A 244 -3.53 8.12 -6.07
CA SER A 244 -4.62 7.21 -6.41
C SER A 244 -5.99 7.89 -6.45
N ALA A 245 -6.23 8.92 -5.62
CA ALA A 245 -7.46 9.69 -5.68
C ALA A 245 -7.57 10.52 -6.98
N ILE A 246 -6.44 11.01 -7.50
CA ILE A 246 -6.39 11.74 -8.78
C ILE A 246 -6.56 10.77 -9.96
N SER A 247 -5.86 9.62 -9.91
CA SER A 247 -6.00 8.51 -10.87
C SER A 247 -7.46 8.05 -10.97
N PHE A 248 -8.12 7.89 -9.82
CA PHE A 248 -9.52 7.47 -9.75
C PHE A 248 -10.44 8.42 -10.52
N MET A 249 -10.27 9.73 -10.38
CA MET A 249 -11.13 10.69 -11.10
C MET A 249 -10.87 10.70 -12.60
N HIS A 250 -9.62 10.60 -13.04
CA HIS A 250 -9.34 10.48 -14.47
C HIS A 250 -10.04 9.26 -15.06
N LYS A 251 -9.93 8.11 -14.38
CA LYS A 251 -10.59 6.87 -14.78
C LYS A 251 -12.10 6.98 -14.76
N LEU A 252 -12.68 7.64 -13.75
CA LEU A 252 -14.12 7.87 -13.65
C LEU A 252 -14.66 8.69 -14.84
N HIS A 253 -13.85 9.62 -15.35
CA HIS A 253 -14.17 10.41 -16.55
C HIS A 253 -13.65 9.79 -17.86
N ASN A 254 -13.18 8.54 -17.85
CA ASN A 254 -12.57 7.85 -18.99
C ASN A 254 -11.38 8.60 -19.63
N LEU A 255 -10.63 9.35 -18.83
CA LEU A 255 -9.43 10.08 -19.24
C LEU A 255 -8.15 9.26 -18.97
N PRO A 256 -7.06 9.52 -19.72
CA PRO A 256 -5.75 8.95 -19.43
C PRO A 256 -5.29 9.26 -18.00
N ASP A 257 -4.66 8.30 -17.33
CA ASP A 257 -4.18 8.46 -15.95
C ASP A 257 -2.77 9.07 -15.91
N PRO A 258 -2.62 10.36 -15.56
CA PRO A 258 -1.32 11.04 -15.53
C PRO A 258 -0.41 10.54 -14.40
N THR A 259 -0.95 9.81 -13.42
CA THR A 259 -0.17 9.27 -12.28
C THR A 259 0.53 7.96 -12.64
N SER A 260 0.09 7.32 -13.72
CA SER A 260 0.59 6.04 -14.22
C SER A 260 1.61 6.21 -15.34
N THR A 261 2.24 7.37 -15.51
CA THR A 261 3.32 7.57 -16.49
C THR A 261 4.66 7.05 -15.93
N PHE A 262 5.63 6.80 -16.82
CA PHE A 262 6.97 6.37 -16.39
C PHE A 262 7.64 7.40 -15.47
N LEU A 263 7.52 8.68 -15.79
CA LEU A 263 8.10 9.78 -15.02
C LEU A 263 7.55 9.80 -13.59
N ILE A 264 6.23 9.78 -13.41
CA ILE A 264 5.61 9.83 -12.08
C ILE A 264 5.94 8.57 -11.27
N ARG A 265 5.95 7.40 -11.89
CA ARG A 265 6.40 6.16 -11.21
C ARG A 265 7.85 6.25 -10.74
N LYS A 266 8.75 6.78 -11.57
CA LYS A 266 10.17 6.97 -11.19
C LYS A 266 10.32 8.01 -10.08
N LEU A 267 9.56 9.10 -10.11
CA LEU A 267 9.52 10.10 -9.06
C LEU A 267 9.08 9.50 -7.73
N VAL A 268 7.95 8.79 -7.71
CA VAL A 268 7.44 8.11 -6.50
C VAL A 268 8.45 7.08 -5.98
N HIS A 269 9.09 6.33 -6.86
CA HIS A 269 10.15 5.38 -6.46
C HIS A 269 11.35 6.10 -5.83
N SER A 270 11.76 7.24 -6.37
CA SER A 270 12.80 8.07 -5.77
C SER A 270 12.40 8.56 -4.38
N ILE A 271 11.17 9.08 -4.23
CA ILE A 271 10.63 9.52 -2.94
C ILE A 271 10.62 8.37 -1.91
N GLN A 272 10.27 7.15 -2.34
CA GLN A 272 10.31 5.97 -1.48
C GLN A 272 11.72 5.66 -0.96
N LYS A 273 12.76 5.87 -1.78
CA LYS A 273 14.15 5.62 -1.40
C LYS A 273 14.66 6.58 -0.32
N HIS A 274 14.16 7.82 -0.31
CA HIS A 274 14.56 8.85 0.65
C HIS A 274 13.73 8.84 1.95
N HIS A 275 12.79 7.91 2.11
CA HIS A 275 11.92 7.87 3.27
C HIS A 275 12.49 7.03 4.41
N VAL A 276 12.35 7.53 5.63
CA VAL A 276 12.69 6.79 6.85
C VAL A 276 11.71 5.62 7.00
N PRO A 277 12.18 4.37 7.10
CA PRO A 277 11.31 3.22 7.27
C PRO A 277 10.42 3.37 8.52
N ASP A 278 9.33 2.61 8.53
CA ASP A 278 8.41 2.54 9.68
C ASP A 278 9.19 2.28 10.98
N SER A 279 9.22 3.28 11.86
CA SER A 279 9.99 3.31 13.09
C SER A 279 9.32 2.59 14.25
N ARG A 280 8.10 2.07 14.06
CA ARG A 280 7.36 1.34 15.10
C ARG A 280 8.09 0.04 15.45
N LEU A 281 8.25 -0.18 16.75
CA LEU A 281 8.92 -1.36 17.28
C LEU A 281 7.93 -2.48 17.58
N PRO A 282 8.34 -3.75 17.51
CA PRO A 282 7.52 -4.87 17.96
C PRO A 282 7.31 -4.82 19.48
N ILE A 283 6.09 -5.08 19.94
CA ILE A 283 5.89 -5.53 21.33
C ILE A 283 6.36 -6.97 21.39
N THR A 284 7.52 -7.23 22.00
CA THR A 284 8.03 -8.59 22.21
C THR A 284 7.26 -9.29 23.34
N PRO A 285 7.37 -10.63 23.51
CA PRO A 285 6.77 -11.31 24.66
C PRO A 285 7.16 -10.68 25.99
N THR A 286 8.42 -10.30 26.18
CA THR A 286 8.90 -9.63 27.41
C THR A 286 8.25 -8.27 27.62
N ILE A 287 8.10 -7.47 26.55
CA ILE A 287 7.41 -6.17 26.63
C ILE A 287 5.93 -6.39 26.96
N LEU A 288 5.29 -7.37 26.32
CA LEU A 288 3.88 -7.70 26.56
C LEU A 288 3.63 -8.04 28.04
N GLN A 289 4.46 -8.91 28.62
CA GLN A 289 4.40 -9.28 30.04
C GLN A 289 4.57 -8.06 30.94
N LYS A 290 5.59 -7.23 30.65
CA LYS A 290 5.84 -5.98 31.39
C LYS A 290 4.65 -5.02 31.31
N LEU A 291 4.03 -4.86 30.13
CA LEU A 291 2.86 -4.01 29.97
C LEU A 291 1.67 -4.54 30.76
N SER A 292 1.43 -5.86 30.76
CA SER A 292 0.39 -6.51 31.57
C SER A 292 0.60 -6.28 33.08
N ASP A 293 1.84 -6.39 33.56
CA ASP A 293 2.18 -6.12 34.96
C ASP A 293 1.99 -4.65 35.37
N ILE A 294 2.10 -3.74 34.41
CA ILE A 294 1.94 -2.30 34.64
C ILE A 294 0.48 -1.87 34.68
N VAL A 295 -0.44 -2.57 34.02
CA VAL A 295 -1.87 -2.19 33.93
C VAL A 295 -2.50 -1.84 35.30
N PRO A 296 -2.29 -2.63 36.38
CA PRO A 296 -2.82 -2.30 37.71
C PRO A 296 -2.35 -0.96 38.30
N HIS A 297 -1.21 -0.44 37.84
CA HIS A 297 -0.67 0.86 38.27
C HIS A 297 -1.16 2.04 37.42
N ILE A 298 -1.78 1.76 36.26
CA ILE A 298 -2.31 2.78 35.36
C ILE A 298 -3.83 2.93 35.52
N VAL A 299 -4.51 1.83 35.86
CA VAL A 299 -5.96 1.77 35.90
C VAL A 299 -6.43 1.34 37.28
N ASN A 300 -7.29 2.13 37.92
CA ASN A 300 -7.64 1.95 39.33
C ASN A 300 -8.71 0.88 39.59
N ARG A 301 -9.60 0.61 38.64
CA ARG A 301 -10.71 -0.33 38.82
C ARG A 301 -10.27 -1.75 38.44
N ASP A 302 -10.46 -2.72 39.33
CA ASP A 302 -10.12 -4.12 39.06
C ASP A 302 -10.77 -4.69 37.79
N TYR A 303 -11.98 -4.22 37.46
CA TYR A 303 -12.64 -4.55 36.20
C TYR A 303 -11.81 -4.10 35.00
N ASP A 304 -11.43 -2.82 34.98
CA ASP A 304 -10.72 -2.23 33.85
C ASP A 304 -9.27 -2.74 33.79
N GLN A 305 -8.66 -3.10 34.92
CA GLN A 305 -7.38 -3.81 34.96
C GLN A 305 -7.46 -5.15 34.21
N CYS A 306 -8.46 -5.97 34.55
CA CYS A 306 -8.70 -7.25 33.89
C CYS A 306 -9.03 -7.07 32.40
N LEU A 307 -9.78 -6.03 32.05
CA LEU A 307 -10.11 -5.65 30.68
C LEU A 307 -8.85 -5.33 29.86
N PHE A 308 -7.99 -4.42 30.33
CA PHE A 308 -6.83 -3.99 29.55
C PHE A 308 -5.75 -5.08 29.45
N GLU A 309 -5.57 -5.88 30.49
CA GLU A 309 -4.73 -7.08 30.43
C GLU A 309 -5.24 -8.05 29.35
N ALA A 310 -6.54 -8.35 29.36
CA ALA A 310 -7.17 -9.21 28.36
C ALA A 310 -7.05 -8.62 26.95
N MET A 311 -7.24 -7.30 26.77
CA MET A 311 -7.09 -6.64 25.46
C MET A 311 -5.67 -6.72 24.92
N PHE A 312 -4.64 -6.51 25.74
CA PHE A 312 -3.24 -6.57 25.31
C PHE A 312 -2.85 -7.98 24.86
N LEU A 313 -3.19 -8.99 25.68
CA LEU A 313 -2.95 -10.39 25.33
C LEU A 313 -3.76 -10.80 24.11
N PHE A 314 -5.04 -10.45 24.05
CA PHE A 314 -5.91 -10.75 22.92
C PHE A 314 -5.36 -10.16 21.62
N MET A 315 -4.98 -8.87 21.61
CA MET A 315 -4.44 -8.22 20.43
C MET A 315 -3.18 -8.90 19.91
N TYR A 316 -2.30 -9.32 20.82
CA TYR A 316 -1.08 -10.03 20.48
C TYR A 316 -1.37 -11.41 19.90
N TYR A 317 -2.10 -12.26 20.62
CA TYR A 317 -2.30 -13.66 20.26
C TYR A 317 -3.30 -13.87 19.10
N SER A 318 -4.19 -12.92 18.85
CA SER A 318 -5.15 -12.97 17.73
C SER A 318 -4.73 -12.18 16.49
N PHE A 319 -3.55 -11.54 16.55
CA PHE A 319 -3.05 -10.63 15.52
C PHE A 319 -4.05 -9.50 15.20
N ALA A 320 -4.93 -9.14 16.15
CA ALA A 320 -6.03 -8.24 15.88
C ALA A 320 -5.55 -6.82 15.55
N ARG A 321 -6.28 -6.17 14.65
CA ARG A 321 -6.15 -4.71 14.45
C ARG A 321 -6.94 -3.99 15.54
N LEU A 322 -6.53 -2.78 15.89
CA LEU A 322 -7.21 -1.98 16.91
C LEU A 322 -8.73 -1.81 16.62
N GLY A 323 -9.10 -1.59 15.36
CA GLY A 323 -10.51 -1.46 14.96
C GLY A 323 -11.34 -2.75 15.02
N GLU A 324 -10.70 -3.91 15.25
CA GLU A 324 -11.39 -5.19 15.50
C GLU A 324 -11.69 -5.34 17.01
N VAL A 325 -10.98 -4.61 17.87
CA VAL A 325 -11.02 -4.74 19.35
C VAL A 325 -11.70 -3.55 20.02
N THR A 326 -11.75 -2.41 19.34
CA THR A 326 -12.32 -1.15 19.85
C THR A 326 -13.30 -0.55 18.86
N ILE A 327 -14.16 0.34 19.36
CA ILE A 327 -14.98 1.19 18.50
C ILE A 327 -14.16 2.37 17.97
N THR A 328 -14.45 2.71 16.72
CA THR A 328 -13.96 3.90 16.01
C THR A 328 -15.15 4.66 15.42
N ASN A 329 -14.93 5.85 14.89
CA ASN A 329 -15.99 6.59 14.17
C ASN A 329 -16.51 5.84 12.92
N THR A 330 -15.86 4.75 12.53
CA THR A 330 -16.22 3.91 11.38
C THR A 330 -16.25 2.43 11.80
N SER A 331 -16.87 2.12 12.94
CA SER A 331 -16.92 0.78 13.58
C SER A 331 -17.61 -0.28 12.71
N GLN A 332 -16.90 -0.79 11.70
CA GLN A 332 -17.43 -1.79 10.77
C GLN A 332 -17.02 -3.23 11.11
N HIS A 333 -16.00 -3.40 11.95
CA HIS A 333 -15.29 -4.68 12.15
C HIS A 333 -15.10 -5.08 13.62
N THR A 334 -15.71 -4.34 14.55
CA THR A 334 -15.53 -4.57 15.99
C THR A 334 -16.15 -5.91 16.40
N LEU A 335 -15.38 -6.74 17.09
CA LEU A 335 -15.84 -8.04 17.58
C LEU A 335 -16.91 -7.90 18.66
N ASN A 336 -17.89 -8.79 18.61
CA ASN A 336 -18.92 -8.95 19.63
C ASN A 336 -18.64 -10.18 20.50
N LEU A 337 -19.35 -10.28 21.63
CA LEU A 337 -19.26 -11.45 22.51
C LEU A 337 -19.56 -12.75 21.75
N ASP A 338 -20.57 -12.74 20.87
CA ASP A 338 -21.02 -13.90 20.10
C ASP A 338 -19.98 -14.40 19.08
N ASP A 339 -18.92 -13.63 18.84
CA ASP A 339 -17.81 -14.01 17.96
C ASP A 339 -16.76 -14.87 18.69
N ILE A 340 -16.92 -15.08 20.00
CA ILE A 340 -16.00 -15.81 20.87
C ILE A 340 -16.64 -17.12 21.32
N THR A 341 -15.91 -18.23 21.15
CA THR A 341 -16.36 -19.55 21.59
C THR A 341 -15.24 -20.25 22.35
N ALA A 342 -15.44 -20.51 23.64
CA ALA A 342 -14.54 -21.34 24.45
C ALA A 342 -14.74 -22.82 24.09
N VAL A 343 -13.65 -23.54 23.87
CA VAL A 343 -13.68 -24.98 23.57
C VAL A 343 -12.96 -25.73 24.69
N PRO A 344 -13.67 -26.56 25.47
CA PRO A 344 -13.08 -27.33 26.56
C PRO A 344 -12.27 -28.53 26.06
N ASP A 345 -11.31 -28.96 26.87
CA ASP A 345 -10.66 -30.27 26.73
C ASP A 345 -11.45 -31.38 27.46
N GLN A 346 -10.86 -32.57 27.55
CA GLN A 346 -11.44 -33.73 28.23
C GLN A 346 -11.61 -33.53 29.75
N SER A 347 -10.87 -32.59 30.35
CA SER A 347 -10.97 -32.26 31.78
C SER A 347 -12.06 -31.21 32.06
N GLY A 348 -12.67 -30.64 31.03
CA GLY A 348 -13.65 -29.55 31.13
C GLY A 348 -13.03 -28.16 31.21
N ALA A 349 -11.69 -28.05 31.27
CA ALA A 349 -10.98 -26.78 31.20
C ALA A 349 -10.91 -26.27 29.76
N THR A 350 -10.98 -24.95 29.53
CA THR A 350 -10.90 -24.39 28.18
C THR A 350 -9.51 -24.62 27.57
N SER A 351 -9.48 -25.44 26.51
CA SER A 351 -8.28 -25.77 25.75
C SER A 351 -7.85 -24.62 24.84
N TYR A 352 -8.83 -24.01 24.17
CA TYR A 352 -8.60 -22.86 23.30
C TYR A 352 -9.87 -22.03 23.15
N ILE A 353 -9.68 -20.77 22.75
CA ILE A 353 -10.77 -19.86 22.39
C ILE A 353 -10.76 -19.66 20.88
N LYS A 354 -11.88 -19.98 20.25
CA LYS A 354 -12.14 -19.70 18.83
C LYS A 354 -12.67 -18.27 18.69
N VAL A 355 -12.03 -17.49 17.84
CA VAL A 355 -12.38 -16.10 17.50
C VAL A 355 -12.84 -16.04 16.05
N GLN A 356 -14.05 -15.54 15.81
CA GLN A 356 -14.62 -15.40 14.47
C GLN A 356 -14.63 -13.95 14.00
N PHE A 357 -13.73 -13.61 13.09
CA PHE A 357 -13.70 -12.32 12.42
C PHE A 357 -14.68 -12.32 11.25
N LYS A 358 -15.95 -11.95 11.51
CA LYS A 358 -17.03 -11.89 10.50
C LYS A 358 -16.73 -10.90 9.37
N THR A 359 -16.19 -9.73 9.70
CA THR A 359 -15.78 -8.70 8.74
C THR A 359 -14.40 -8.15 9.12
N TYR A 360 -13.61 -7.72 8.14
CA TYR A 360 -12.32 -7.08 8.36
C TYR A 360 -11.88 -6.31 7.10
N LYS A 361 -10.84 -5.47 7.21
CA LYS A 361 -10.39 -4.54 6.14
C LYS A 361 -10.21 -5.16 4.74
N HIS A 362 -9.98 -6.47 4.64
CA HIS A 362 -9.75 -7.16 3.38
C HIS A 362 -10.71 -8.34 3.14
N SER A 363 -11.82 -8.43 3.90
CA SER A 363 -12.84 -9.45 3.65
C SER A 363 -13.53 -9.14 2.33
N LYS A 364 -13.35 -10.02 1.33
CA LYS A 364 -13.94 -9.85 -0.02
C LYS A 364 -15.30 -10.54 -0.18
N THR A 365 -15.71 -11.36 0.78
CA THR A 365 -16.93 -12.17 0.71
C THR A 365 -17.26 -12.73 2.10
N SER A 366 -18.50 -13.15 2.31
CA SER A 366 -19.17 -13.54 3.56
C SER A 366 -18.55 -14.67 4.40
N THR A 367 -17.31 -15.10 4.15
CA THR A 367 -16.64 -16.15 4.92
C THR A 367 -15.88 -15.57 6.11
N PRO A 368 -16.33 -15.82 7.36
CA PRO A 368 -15.61 -15.36 8.54
C PRO A 368 -14.23 -16.00 8.62
N ALA A 369 -13.21 -15.20 8.96
CA ALA A 369 -11.91 -15.76 9.29
C ALA A 369 -11.93 -16.26 10.74
N THR A 370 -11.51 -17.50 10.95
CA THR A 370 -11.41 -18.09 12.29
C THR A 370 -9.96 -18.13 12.75
N LEU A 371 -9.72 -17.77 14.01
CA LEU A 371 -8.44 -17.96 14.68
C LEU A 371 -8.66 -18.67 16.02
N SER A 372 -7.78 -19.60 16.35
CA SER A 372 -7.79 -20.29 17.66
C SER A 372 -6.65 -19.77 18.53
N MET A 373 -7.00 -19.18 19.68
CA MET A 373 -6.02 -18.82 20.72
C MET A 373 -5.90 -19.99 21.68
N ILE A 374 -4.75 -20.63 21.71
CA ILE A 374 -4.50 -21.82 22.53
C ILE A 374 -4.20 -21.43 23.97
N ALA A 375 -4.74 -22.18 24.94
CA ALA A 375 -4.44 -21.99 26.34
C ALA A 375 -2.98 -22.33 26.65
N GLN A 376 -2.42 -21.63 27.63
CA GLN A 376 -1.08 -21.86 28.18
C GLN A 376 -1.21 -22.14 29.68
N PRO A 377 -1.55 -23.38 30.09
CA PRO A 377 -1.75 -23.72 31.49
C PRO A 377 -0.53 -23.37 32.35
N GLY A 378 -0.77 -22.81 33.55
CA GLY A 378 0.29 -22.38 34.47
C GLY A 378 1.01 -21.08 34.09
N CYS A 379 0.76 -20.52 32.90
CA CYS A 379 1.31 -19.23 32.49
C CYS A 379 0.45 -18.08 33.03
N LYS A 380 1.06 -17.16 33.79
CA LYS A 380 0.41 -15.92 34.25
C LYS A 380 -0.20 -15.10 33.11
N TYR A 381 0.45 -15.13 31.94
CA TYR A 381 0.09 -14.35 30.75
C TYR A 381 -0.66 -15.19 29.71
N CYS A 382 -1.36 -16.23 30.16
CA CYS A 382 -2.20 -17.05 29.30
C CYS A 382 -3.34 -16.21 28.68
N PRO A 383 -3.44 -16.11 27.34
CA PRO A 383 -4.48 -15.32 26.69
C PRO A 383 -5.88 -15.85 26.97
N VAL A 384 -6.05 -17.18 27.06
CA VAL A 384 -7.32 -17.83 27.35
C VAL A 384 -7.76 -17.49 28.77
N SER A 385 -6.92 -17.76 29.78
CA SER A 385 -7.28 -17.52 31.18
C SER A 385 -7.51 -16.04 31.49
N SER A 386 -6.76 -15.13 30.85
CA SER A 386 -6.97 -13.68 31.00
C SER A 386 -8.30 -13.23 30.37
N LEU A 387 -8.63 -13.73 29.18
CA LEU A 387 -9.91 -13.43 28.54
C LEU A 387 -11.10 -14.00 29.32
N GLU A 388 -11.02 -15.24 29.82
CA GLU A 388 -12.05 -15.84 30.65
C GLU A 388 -12.31 -15.07 31.94
N ARG A 389 -11.23 -14.63 32.62
CA ARG A 389 -11.33 -13.80 33.83
C ARG A 389 -12.05 -12.49 33.56
N PHE A 390 -11.80 -11.88 32.39
CA PHE A 390 -12.52 -10.68 31.96
C PHE A 390 -13.98 -11.01 31.63
N LEU A 391 -14.25 -12.07 30.86
CA LEU A 391 -15.61 -12.46 30.47
C LEU A 391 -16.50 -12.78 31.68
N LEU A 392 -15.95 -13.40 32.72
CA LEU A 392 -16.64 -13.65 33.99
C LEU A 392 -17.12 -12.35 34.64
N ARG A 393 -16.30 -11.28 34.60
CA ARG A 393 -16.64 -9.96 35.14
C ARG A 393 -17.55 -9.15 34.22
N ARG A 394 -17.35 -9.27 32.90
CA ARG A 394 -18.16 -8.61 31.86
C ARG A 394 -19.61 -9.07 31.90
N GLY A 395 -19.81 -10.36 32.17
CA GLY A 395 -21.12 -10.99 32.11
C GLY A 395 -21.61 -11.26 30.67
N GLY A 396 -22.81 -11.84 30.57
CA GLY A 396 -23.37 -12.36 29.32
C GLY A 396 -24.14 -11.36 28.45
N LYS A 397 -24.09 -10.05 28.74
CA LYS A 397 -24.84 -9.06 27.96
C LYS A 397 -24.31 -8.99 26.51
N SER A 398 -25.18 -9.10 25.52
CA SER A 398 -24.81 -8.98 24.11
C SER A 398 -24.20 -7.62 23.77
N GLY A 399 -23.36 -7.58 22.73
CA GLY A 399 -22.68 -6.38 22.25
C GLY A 399 -21.17 -6.60 22.08
N CYS A 400 -20.42 -5.49 21.99
CA CYS A 400 -18.97 -5.51 21.79
C CYS A 400 -18.27 -6.41 22.82
N LEU A 401 -17.25 -7.14 22.38
CA LEU A 401 -16.48 -8.03 23.24
C LEU A 401 -15.85 -7.26 24.41
N PHE A 402 -15.16 -6.16 24.11
CA PHE A 402 -14.49 -5.33 25.09
C PHE A 402 -15.33 -4.10 25.45
N THR A 403 -15.88 -4.13 26.66
CA THR A 403 -16.66 -3.04 27.26
C THR A 403 -15.99 -2.59 28.55
N SER A 404 -16.06 -1.29 28.85
CA SER A 404 -15.61 -0.73 30.13
C SER A 404 -16.57 -1.08 31.27
N SER A 405 -16.22 -0.79 32.52
CA SER A 405 -17.04 -1.12 33.69
C SER A 405 -18.47 -0.54 33.68
N ASN A 406 -18.72 0.51 32.89
CA ASN A 406 -20.04 1.11 32.69
C ASN A 406 -20.87 0.46 31.56
N GLY A 407 -20.36 -0.62 30.94
CA GLY A 407 -21.00 -1.33 29.82
C GLY A 407 -20.81 -0.67 28.45
N SER A 408 -20.12 0.48 28.37
CA SER A 408 -19.84 1.14 27.09
C SER A 408 -18.68 0.45 26.35
N PRO A 409 -18.73 0.32 25.01
CA PRO A 409 -17.62 -0.24 24.24
C PRO A 409 -16.34 0.60 24.40
N VAL A 410 -15.18 -0.06 24.44
CA VAL A 410 -13.90 0.64 24.54
C VAL A 410 -13.58 1.37 23.24
N SER A 411 -13.28 2.67 23.32
CA SER A 411 -12.85 3.46 22.17
C SER A 411 -11.37 3.30 21.85
N SER A 412 -11.02 3.45 20.58
CA SER A 412 -9.62 3.42 20.12
C SER A 412 -8.73 4.46 20.82
N ASP A 413 -9.28 5.63 21.13
CA ASP A 413 -8.58 6.69 21.87
C ASP A 413 -8.31 6.30 23.32
N HIS A 414 -9.29 5.70 24.00
CA HIS A 414 -9.13 5.24 25.39
C HIS A 414 -8.05 4.16 25.46
N PHE A 415 -8.12 3.15 24.58
CA PHE A 415 -7.09 2.12 24.48
C PHE A 415 -5.70 2.72 24.23
N THR A 416 -5.59 3.67 23.30
CA THR A 416 -4.31 4.30 22.97
C THR A 416 -3.75 5.09 24.14
N LYS A 417 -4.60 5.78 24.92
CA LYS A 417 -4.17 6.50 26.14
C LYS A 417 -3.60 5.54 27.18
N VAL A 418 -4.29 4.44 27.47
CA VAL A 418 -3.82 3.44 28.44
C VAL A 418 -2.53 2.76 27.97
N LEU A 419 -2.46 2.35 26.70
CA LEU A 419 -1.23 1.79 26.12
C LEU A 419 -0.05 2.75 26.27
N LYS A 420 -0.22 4.03 25.90
CA LYS A 420 0.85 5.04 26.02
C LYS A 420 1.31 5.21 27.47
N ALA A 421 0.37 5.26 28.41
CA ALA A 421 0.70 5.35 29.83
C ALA A 421 1.51 4.12 30.30
N CYS A 422 1.10 2.90 29.91
CA CYS A 422 1.86 1.69 30.22
C CYS A 422 3.27 1.69 29.59
N VAL A 423 3.40 2.15 28.34
CA VAL A 423 4.69 2.24 27.63
C VAL A 423 5.63 3.24 28.31
N VAL A 424 5.12 4.41 28.71
CA VAL A 424 5.90 5.41 29.46
C VAL A 424 6.35 4.82 30.80
N GLN A 425 5.45 4.20 31.56
CA GLN A 425 5.78 3.55 32.83
C GLN A 425 6.77 2.38 32.67
N ALA A 426 6.80 1.76 31.48
CA ALA A 426 7.78 0.72 31.15
C ALA A 426 9.16 1.27 30.78
N ASN A 427 9.37 2.60 30.83
CA ASN A 427 10.57 3.30 30.35
C ASN A 427 10.87 3.04 28.87
N LEU A 428 9.83 3.01 28.04
CA LEU A 428 9.91 2.84 26.59
C LEU A 428 9.46 4.13 25.88
N ASP A 429 9.96 4.34 24.66
CA ASP A 429 9.61 5.52 23.85
C ASP A 429 8.15 5.42 23.32
N PRO A 430 7.21 6.28 23.78
CA PRO A 430 5.81 6.23 23.37
C PRO A 430 5.57 6.54 21.89
N HIS A 431 6.54 7.12 21.18
CA HIS A 431 6.45 7.35 19.74
C HIS A 431 6.72 6.09 18.91
N LYS A 432 7.41 5.11 19.48
CA LYS A 432 7.74 3.83 18.81
C LYS A 432 6.72 2.73 19.05
N TYR A 433 5.86 2.87 20.07
CA TYR A 433 4.85 1.86 20.41
C TYR A 433 3.43 2.40 20.21
N THR A 434 2.76 1.85 19.21
CA THR A 434 1.33 2.05 18.93
C THR A 434 0.56 0.74 19.08
N SER A 435 -0.77 0.77 18.92
CA SER A 435 -1.59 -0.45 18.85
C SER A 435 -1.13 -1.43 17.75
N HIS A 436 -0.45 -0.95 16.70
CA HIS A 436 0.09 -1.80 15.65
C HIS A 436 1.25 -2.69 16.10
N SER A 437 1.96 -2.25 17.13
CA SER A 437 3.15 -2.91 17.68
C SER A 437 2.86 -4.31 18.21
N PHE A 438 1.64 -4.56 18.70
CA PHE A 438 1.17 -5.89 19.07
C PHE A 438 1.22 -6.85 17.88
N ARG A 439 0.74 -6.40 16.74
CA ARG A 439 0.65 -7.20 15.51
C ARG A 439 2.01 -7.37 14.84
N ILE A 440 2.89 -6.35 14.91
CA ILE A 440 4.31 -6.47 14.50
C ILE A 440 5.01 -7.50 15.39
N GLY A 441 4.81 -7.41 16.71
CA GLY A 441 5.35 -8.33 17.70
C GLY A 441 4.91 -9.77 17.46
N ALA A 442 3.61 -10.01 17.31
CA ALA A 442 3.05 -11.33 17.06
C ALA A 442 3.60 -11.98 15.78
N ALA A 443 3.67 -11.22 14.67
CA ALA A 443 4.24 -11.71 13.41
C ALA A 443 5.73 -12.01 13.51
N THR A 444 6.48 -11.12 14.15
CA THR A 444 7.92 -11.30 14.39
C THR A 444 8.18 -12.52 15.26
N GLN A 445 7.42 -12.68 16.35
CA GLN A 445 7.58 -13.81 17.26
C GLN A 445 7.22 -15.14 16.59
N ALA A 446 6.14 -15.18 15.80
CA ALA A 446 5.77 -16.37 15.04
C ALA A 446 6.87 -16.76 14.04
N ALA A 447 7.47 -15.79 13.36
CA ALA A 447 8.59 -16.03 12.44
C ALA A 447 9.84 -16.54 13.18
N ILE A 448 10.18 -15.96 14.34
CA ILE A 448 11.28 -16.44 15.21
C ILE A 448 11.04 -17.89 15.66
N GLN A 449 9.78 -18.27 15.90
CA GLN A 449 9.37 -19.63 16.26
C GLN A 449 9.32 -20.60 15.07
N GLY A 450 9.70 -20.17 13.87
CA GLY A 450 9.72 -21.01 12.67
C GLY A 450 8.34 -21.30 12.07
N VAL A 451 7.31 -20.54 12.43
CA VAL A 451 5.98 -20.64 11.80
C VAL A 451 6.10 -20.22 10.33
N SER A 452 5.52 -21.01 9.42
CA SER A 452 5.63 -20.73 7.99
C SER A 452 4.98 -19.39 7.59
N ASP A 453 5.57 -18.71 6.61
CA ASP A 453 5.07 -17.45 6.03
C ASP A 453 3.57 -17.49 5.71
N ASP A 454 3.13 -18.57 5.06
CA ASP A 454 1.73 -18.82 4.70
C ASP A 454 0.80 -18.92 5.93
N THR A 455 1.28 -19.54 7.01
CA THR A 455 0.53 -19.59 8.28
C THR A 455 0.49 -18.23 8.96
N ILE A 456 1.60 -17.49 9.01
CA ILE A 456 1.64 -16.12 9.55
C ILE A 456 0.69 -15.22 8.77
N GLN A 457 0.72 -15.33 7.44
CA GLN A 457 -0.16 -14.59 6.53
C GLN A 457 -1.63 -14.84 6.85
N ARG A 458 -2.03 -16.11 7.03
CA ARG A 458 -3.39 -16.50 7.45
C ARG A 458 -3.74 -16.00 8.85
N LEU A 459 -2.86 -16.18 9.84
CA LEU A 459 -3.10 -15.77 11.23
C LEU A 459 -3.44 -14.29 11.34
N GLY A 460 -2.67 -13.43 10.65
CA GLY A 460 -2.98 -12.01 10.63
C GLY A 460 -4.03 -11.62 9.59
N ARG A 461 -4.49 -12.49 8.70
CA ARG A 461 -5.49 -12.15 7.68
C ARG A 461 -4.95 -11.08 6.71
N TRP A 462 -3.72 -11.28 6.23
CA TRP A 462 -3.13 -10.44 5.18
C TRP A 462 -3.46 -11.02 3.79
N SER A 463 -3.94 -10.17 2.88
CA SER A 463 -4.28 -10.58 1.51
C SER A 463 -3.09 -10.62 0.55
N SER A 464 -1.90 -10.24 1.01
CA SER A 464 -0.67 -10.18 0.21
C SER A 464 0.58 -10.25 1.11
N ASP A 465 1.75 -10.19 0.47
CA ASP A 465 3.09 -10.08 1.08
C ASP A 465 3.28 -8.87 2.02
N ALA A 466 2.25 -8.08 2.29
CA ALA A 466 2.26 -7.02 3.29
C ALA A 466 2.68 -7.51 4.69
N PHE A 467 2.46 -8.79 5.03
CA PHE A 467 2.87 -9.36 6.32
C PHE A 467 4.40 -9.35 6.50
N LYS A 468 5.19 -9.46 5.42
CA LYS A 468 6.66 -9.42 5.47
C LYS A 468 7.18 -8.10 6.07
N LYS A 469 6.41 -7.01 5.93
CA LYS A 469 6.74 -5.71 6.54
C LYS A 469 6.53 -5.68 8.06
N TYR A 470 5.82 -6.66 8.64
CA TYR A 470 5.58 -6.76 10.08
C TYR A 470 6.63 -7.63 10.78
N ILE A 471 7.37 -8.45 10.03
CA ILE A 471 8.44 -9.28 10.59
C ILE A 471 9.68 -8.40 10.75
N ARG A 472 10.16 -8.27 11.99
CA ARG A 472 11.30 -7.43 12.40
C ARG A 472 12.37 -8.30 13.08
N ILE A 473 13.08 -9.09 12.28
CA ILE A 473 14.19 -9.96 12.71
C ILE A 473 15.52 -9.26 12.47
#